data_AF-A0A954ZZN5-F1
#
_entry.id   AF-A0A954ZZN5-F1
#
_cell.length_a   1.000
_cell.length_b   1.000
_cell.length_c   1.000
_cell.angle_alpha   90.00
_cell.angle_beta   90.00
_cell.angle_gamma   90.00
#
_symmetry.space_group_name_H-M   'P 1'
#
loop_
_entity.id
_entity.type
_entity.pdbx_description
1 polymer ?
#
loop_
_entity_poly.entity_id
_entity_poly.type
_entity_poly.pdbx_seq_one_letter_code
_entity_poly.pdbx_strand_id
1 'polypeptide(L)'
;MVVLVGCAKPSTVGLDSPVPSARIKATAVAAEEGDETAIPDLIRMLDSDDPLVRMMSQHALDRLTGETFGYSYADPESKRNEAIQRWASWYEAPDAISP
;
A
#
# COMPACT_ATOMS: atom_id res chain seq x y z
N MET A 1 -30.14 -1.71 3.35
CA MET A 1 -29.57 -0.63 4.20
C MET A 1 -28.23 -1.11 4.71
N VAL A 2 -27.15 -0.73 4.03
CA VAL A 2 -25.80 -0.69 4.62
C VAL A 2 -25.19 0.61 4.11
N VAL A 3 -24.93 1.50 5.06
CA VAL A 3 -24.35 2.81 4.86
C VAL A 3 -22.85 2.62 5.04
N LEU A 4 -22.07 2.81 3.97
CA LEU A 4 -20.62 3.00 4.09
C LEU A 4 -20.34 4.47 3.80
N VAL A 5 -20.63 5.30 4.81
CA VAL A 5 -20.01 6.62 4.93
C VAL A 5 -18.57 6.34 5.39
N GLY A 6 -17.70 6.13 4.41
CA GLY A 6 -16.26 6.19 4.61
C GLY A 6 -15.79 7.59 4.22
N CYS A 7 -15.97 8.58 5.10
CA CYS A 7 -15.11 9.76 5.01
C CYS A 7 -13.70 9.28 5.38
N ALA A 8 -12.93 8.88 4.37
CA ALA A 8 -11.52 8.56 4.48
C ALA A 8 -10.84 9.77 5.12
N LYS A 9 -10.46 9.64 6.38
CA LYS A 9 -9.62 10.64 7.03
C LYS A 9 -8.30 10.54 6.28
N PRO A 10 -7.77 11.62 5.69
CA PRO A 10 -6.48 11.51 5.05
C PRO A 10 -5.46 11.30 6.17
N SER A 11 -4.79 10.14 6.20
CA SER A 11 -3.62 9.88 7.04
C SER A 11 -2.44 10.71 6.50
N THR A 12 -2.59 12.03 6.59
CA THR A 12 -1.69 13.06 6.03
C THR A 12 -0.33 13.13 6.72
N VAL A 13 -0.11 12.35 7.78
CA VAL A 13 1.15 12.42 8.51
C VAL A 13 2.17 11.51 7.85
N GLY A 14 2.77 12.02 6.76
CA GLY A 14 4.09 11.59 6.29
C GLY A 14 4.13 10.67 5.07
N LEU A 15 3.02 10.09 4.61
CA LEU A 15 3.01 9.23 3.42
C LEU A 15 3.33 10.00 2.13
N ASP A 16 2.83 11.23 1.99
CA ASP A 16 3.15 12.11 0.85
C ASP A 16 4.38 13.00 1.10
N SER A 17 5.15 12.74 2.15
CA SER A 17 6.30 13.58 2.47
C SER A 17 7.38 13.48 1.39
N PRO A 18 8.01 14.60 0.99
CA PRO A 18 9.18 14.55 0.11
C PRO A 18 10.38 13.87 0.81
N VAL A 19 10.37 13.78 2.14
CA VAL A 19 11.43 13.17 2.93
C VAL A 19 11.20 11.65 3.06
N PRO A 20 12.10 10.79 2.53
CA PRO A 20 11.90 9.34 2.58
C PRO A 20 11.73 8.78 4.00
N SER A 21 12.49 9.30 4.97
CA SER A 21 12.38 8.86 6.36
C SER A 21 11.03 9.18 7.01
N ALA A 22 10.33 10.23 6.55
CA ALA A 22 8.97 10.52 7.01
C ALA A 22 7.96 9.53 6.41
N ARG A 23 8.11 9.14 5.13
CA ARG A 23 7.27 8.09 4.51
C ARG A 23 7.43 6.75 5.20
N ILE A 24 8.67 6.38 5.53
CA ILE A 24 8.97 5.12 6.25
C ILE A 24 8.29 5.10 7.62
N LYS A 25 8.38 6.19 8.39
CA LYS A 25 7.71 6.30 9.69
C LYS A 25 6.19 6.19 9.54
N ALA A 26 5.62 6.92 8.58
CA ALA A 26 4.18 6.88 8.33
C ALA A 26 3.69 5.49 7.91
N THR A 27 4.46 4.80 7.06
CA THR A 27 4.17 3.43 6.63
C THR A 27 4.17 2.45 7.80
N ALA A 28 5.15 2.57 8.71
CA ALA A 28 5.22 1.75 9.91
C ALA A 28 4.02 2.00 10.84
N VAL A 29 3.66 3.26 11.09
CA VAL A 29 2.51 3.63 11.93
C VAL A 29 1.21 3.08 11.35
N ALA A 30 0.96 3.26 10.05
CA ALA A 30 -0.24 2.73 9.41
C ALA A 30 -0.38 1.21 9.57
N ALA A 31 0.71 0.46 9.41
CA ALA A 31 0.72 -0.98 9.57
C ALA A 31 0.56 -1.42 11.04
N GLU A 32 1.10 -0.66 12.00
CA GLU A 32 0.95 -0.91 13.43
C GLU A 32 -0.47 -0.63 13.93
N GLU A 33 -1.08 0.45 13.44
CA GLU A 33 -2.44 0.87 13.81
C GLU A 33 -3.54 0.09 13.08
N GLY A 34 -3.19 -0.70 12.06
CA GLY A 34 -4.18 -1.39 11.23
C GLY A 34 -4.98 -0.42 10.35
N ASP A 35 -4.36 0.67 9.89
CA ASP A 35 -5.02 1.70 9.10
C ASP A 35 -5.21 1.25 7.65
N GLU A 36 -6.31 0.54 7.40
CA GLU A 36 -6.71 0.13 6.04
C GLU A 36 -6.97 1.32 5.10
N THR A 37 -7.18 2.53 5.64
CA THR A 37 -7.35 3.73 4.78
C THR A 37 -6.05 4.17 4.11
N ALA A 38 -4.90 3.68 4.58
CA ALA A 38 -3.59 3.92 3.99
C ALA A 38 -3.26 3.00 2.79
N ILE A 39 -4.03 1.93 2.57
CA ILE A 39 -3.81 0.96 1.49
C ILE A 39 -3.58 1.60 0.09
N PRO A 40 -4.40 2.56 -0.40
CA PRO A 40 -4.18 3.15 -1.71
C PRO A 40 -2.84 3.89 -1.82
N ASP A 41 -2.42 4.59 -0.76
CA ASP A 41 -1.13 5.28 -0.72
C ASP A 41 0.04 4.29 -0.66
N LEU A 42 -0.12 3.19 0.09
CA LEU A 42 0.88 2.12 0.14
C LEU A 42 1.04 1.43 -1.21
N ILE A 43 -0.04 1.19 -1.96
CA ILE A 43 0.00 0.67 -3.33
C ILE A 43 0.80 1.62 -4.22
N ARG A 44 0.53 2.94 -4.14
CA ARG A 44 1.29 3.96 -4.90
C ARG A 44 2.78 3.94 -4.55
N MET A 45 3.14 3.69 -3.30
CA MET A 45 4.54 3.66 -2.86
C MET A 45 5.33 2.43 -3.34
N LEU A 46 4.67 1.37 -3.80
CA LEU A 46 5.33 0.26 -4.45
C LEU A 46 6.09 0.70 -5.72
N ASP A 47 5.69 1.80 -6.35
CA ASP A 47 6.38 2.39 -7.50
C ASP A 47 7.47 3.41 -7.11
N SER A 48 7.83 3.52 -5.83
CA SER A 48 8.83 4.51 -5.39
C SER A 48 10.23 4.21 -5.96
N ASP A 49 10.96 5.23 -6.40
CA ASP A 49 12.38 5.11 -6.77
C ASP A 49 13.26 4.64 -5.61
N ASP A 50 12.87 4.94 -4.36
CA ASP A 50 13.60 4.54 -3.16
C ASP A 50 13.31 3.07 -2.80
N PRO A 51 14.32 2.17 -2.87
CA PRO A 51 14.12 0.75 -2.54
C PRO A 51 13.61 0.50 -1.12
N LEU A 52 13.98 1.35 -0.17
CA LEU A 52 13.55 1.19 1.22
C LEU A 52 12.07 1.54 1.38
N VAL A 53 11.58 2.56 0.66
CA VAL A 53 10.15 2.89 0.63
C VAL A 53 9.36 1.74 0.04
N ARG A 54 9.77 1.18 -1.11
CA ARG A 54 9.11 0.02 -1.72
C ARG A 54 9.02 -1.18 -0.77
N MET A 55 10.12 -1.49 -0.08
CA MET A 55 10.19 -2.60 0.87
C MET A 55 9.22 -2.37 2.04
N MET A 56 9.21 -1.16 2.61
CA MET A 56 8.31 -0.84 3.74
C MET A 56 6.84 -0.90 3.32
N SER A 57 6.50 -0.41 2.14
CA SER A 57 5.13 -0.45 1.63
C SER A 57 4.66 -1.88 1.35
N GLN A 58 5.53 -2.73 0.80
CA GLN A 58 5.25 -4.16 0.68
C GLN A 58 4.94 -4.79 2.04
N HIS A 59 5.76 -4.54 3.06
CA HIS A 59 5.54 -5.09 4.41
C HIS A 59 4.26 -4.57 5.06
N ALA A 60 3.94 -3.29 4.87
CA ALA A 60 2.72 -2.71 5.41
C ALA A 60 1.47 -3.31 4.75
N LEU A 61 1.48 -3.49 3.43
CA LEU A 61 0.38 -4.12 2.70
C LEU A 61 0.18 -5.58 3.11
N ASP A 62 1.25 -6.37 3.22
CA ASP A 62 1.20 -7.75 3.70
C ASP A 62 0.61 -7.83 5.12
N ARG A 63 1.01 -6.91 6.01
CA ARG A 63 0.47 -6.86 7.38
C ARG A 63 -1.00 -6.44 7.45
N LEU A 64 -1.44 -5.51 6.60
CA LEU A 64 -2.81 -4.99 6.59
C LEU A 64 -3.80 -5.94 5.88
N THR A 65 -3.34 -6.65 4.85
CA THR A 65 -4.23 -7.40 3.94
C THR A 65 -3.98 -8.90 3.93
N GLY A 66 -2.78 -9.34 4.33
CA GLY A 66 -2.31 -10.72 4.15
C GLY A 66 -1.96 -11.07 2.71
N GLU A 67 -2.03 -10.11 1.79
CA GLU A 67 -1.81 -10.31 0.36
C GLU A 67 -0.48 -9.71 -0.09
N THR A 68 0.10 -10.32 -1.13
CA THR A 68 1.35 -9.84 -1.74
C THR A 68 1.23 -9.63 -3.25
N PHE A 69 0.25 -10.28 -3.90
CA PHE A 69 0.05 -10.31 -5.36
C PHE A 69 1.33 -10.56 -6.19
N GLY A 70 2.25 -11.34 -5.63
CA GLY A 70 3.54 -11.66 -6.26
C GLY A 70 4.50 -10.47 -6.34
N TYR A 71 4.27 -9.40 -5.60
CA TYR A 71 5.16 -8.25 -5.54
C TYR A 71 6.44 -8.57 -4.76
N SER A 72 7.58 -8.14 -5.30
CA SER A 72 8.88 -8.13 -4.62
C SER A 72 9.58 -6.80 -4.88
N TYR A 73 9.95 -6.08 -3.82
CA TYR A 73 10.63 -4.78 -3.92
C TYR A 73 11.97 -4.82 -4.69
N ALA A 74 12.57 -6.01 -4.78
CA ALA A 74 13.86 -6.28 -5.41
C ALA A 74 13.73 -6.73 -6.88
N ASP A 75 12.51 -7.01 -7.36
CA ASP A 75 12.31 -7.42 -8.74
C ASP A 75 12.59 -6.28 -9.74
N PRO A 76 12.88 -6.61 -11.02
CA PRO A 76 12.92 -5.63 -12.10
C PRO A 76 11.62 -4.83 -12.19
N GLU A 77 11.73 -3.57 -12.61
CA GLU A 77 10.61 -2.62 -12.69
C GLU A 77 9.40 -3.19 -13.45
N SER A 78 9.61 -3.88 -14.57
CA SER A 78 8.53 -4.50 -15.33
C SER A 78 7.69 -5.48 -14.50
N LYS A 79 8.34 -6.34 -13.70
CA LYS A 79 7.65 -7.29 -12.82
C LYS A 79 6.95 -6.58 -11.66
N ARG A 80 7.57 -5.54 -11.09
CA ARG A 80 6.94 -4.72 -10.05
C ARG A 80 5.67 -4.08 -10.58
N ASN A 81 5.71 -3.50 -11.78
CA ASN A 81 4.58 -2.84 -12.41
C ASN A 81 3.41 -3.81 -12.67
N GLU A 82 3.69 -5.04 -13.11
CA GLU A 82 2.67 -6.07 -13.23
C GLU A 82 2.01 -6.40 -11.88
N ALA A 83 2.78 -6.51 -10.80
CA ALA A 83 2.23 -6.77 -9.48
C ALA A 83 1.46 -5.55 -8.92
N ILE A 84 1.92 -4.32 -9.20
CA ILE A 84 1.20 -3.08 -8.86
C ILE A 84 -0.16 -3.02 -9.58
N GLN A 85 -0.25 -3.48 -10.83
CA GLN A 85 -1.53 -3.57 -11.55
C GLN A 85 -2.49 -4.57 -10.89
N ARG A 86 -1.98 -5.69 -10.38
CA ARG A 86 -2.79 -6.65 -9.60
C ARG A 86 -3.29 -6.02 -8.30
N TRP A 87 -2.44 -5.29 -7.59
CA TRP A 87 -2.81 -4.49 -6.41
C TRP A 87 -3.91 -3.47 -6.71
N ALA A 88 -3.76 -2.69 -7.78
CA ALA A 88 -4.75 -1.69 -8.18
C ALA A 88 -6.09 -2.33 -8.54
N SER A 89 -6.05 -3.43 -9.31
CA SER A 89 -7.26 -4.18 -9.70
C SER A 89 -7.99 -4.77 -8.49
N TRP A 90 -7.24 -5.28 -7.50
CA TRP A 90 -7.82 -5.77 -6.26
C TRP A 90 -8.45 -4.64 -5.45
N TYR A 91 -7.80 -3.49 -5.31
CA TYR A 91 -8.33 -2.38 -4.52
C TYR A 91 -9.60 -1.77 -5.14
N GLU A 92 -9.71 -1.73 -6.48
CA GLU A 92 -10.92 -1.29 -7.19
C GLU A 92 -12.07 -2.30 -7.08
N ALA A 93 -11.78 -3.58 -6.87
CA ALA A 93 -12.76 -4.66 -6.78
C ALA A 93 -12.36 -5.72 -5.71
N PRO A 94 -12.42 -5.38 -4.41
CA PRO A 94 -11.89 -6.24 -3.34
C PRO A 94 -12.60 -7.60 -3.24
N ASP A 95 -13.87 -7.67 -3.67
CA ASP A 95 -14.68 -8.91 -3.66
C ASP A 95 -14.39 -9.85 -4.84
N ALA A 96 -13.61 -9.44 -5.84
CA ALA A 96 -13.39 -10.20 -7.07
C ALA A 96 -12.26 -11.24 -6.97
N ILE A 97 -11.44 -11.17 -5.92
CA ILE A 97 -10.26 -12.02 -5.73
C ILE A 97 -10.29 -12.60 -4.31
N SER A 98 -11.37 -13.30 -3.97
CA SER A 98 -11.36 -14.29 -2.89
C SER A 98 -11.46 -15.68 -3.53
N PRO A 99 -10.58 -16.65 -3.21
CA PRO A 99 -10.74 -18.03 -3.65
C PRO A 99 -11.97 -18.72 -3.04
#